data_AF-A0A0K6FL69-F1
#
_entry.id   AF-A0A0K6FL69-F1
#
_cell.length_a   1.000
_cell.length_b   1.000
_cell.length_c   1.000
_cell.angle_alpha   90.00
_cell.angle_beta   90.00
_cell.angle_gamma   90.00
#
_symmetry.space_group_name_H-M   'P 1'
#
loop_
_entity.id
_entity.type
_entity.pdbx_description
1 polymer ?
#
loop_
_entity_poly.entity_id
_entity_poly.type
_entity_poly.pdbx_seq_one_letter_code
_entity_poly.pdbx_strand_id
1 'polypeptide(L)'
;MASYNVARRNEPASLSPVNEEGNDGNAPDDVMPASRDLGKQPARPVDERTPLFSQSERDAMRRDMADDDSSYDTIPLPDMTYSQVMRSFSLVPLTCIWVLIGLGCLITFVWAPCPDDPHWTKNYPYKPNVRAFLVGAAGWIVAYACRGPIYFMITLGGRWASLTSVLLASFLSVGAQETLRLGVLVLLNIHLHKWSGHPEWIPRPTPQDQAFRDVWWVALGWITSEATLSVFQGYDQLSLYKELFDARDRDEETLKDNNANGVPNNGLPVHYGTVAPRSAPSSIPDDDVKRNSVMSPPDTYYEDDFSQSAQLRDREALELVFGVPLPNIPVFISCLQRVDAQILSLGLTLLVSIAYVSTDRPLEIRALIFGLVILLHSLLTVVWAELLPRVGIHIVSYASLFVALGTFFGGLALWGALE
;
A
#
# COMPACT_ATOMS: atom_id res chain seq x y z
N MET A 1 -37.89 29.81 -11.96
CA MET A 1 -37.37 30.09 -13.31
C MET A 1 -36.71 28.82 -13.83
N ALA A 2 -37.24 28.27 -14.93
CA ALA A 2 -36.76 27.20 -15.85
C ALA A 2 -35.85 26.09 -15.27
N SER A 3 -36.30 24.84 -15.07
CA SER A 3 -36.66 23.80 -16.06
C SER A 3 -35.51 23.38 -16.99
N TYR A 4 -34.91 22.21 -16.74
CA TYR A 4 -34.58 21.20 -17.76
C TYR A 4 -34.56 19.79 -17.14
N ASN A 5 -35.41 18.93 -17.67
CA ASN A 5 -35.42 17.48 -17.47
C ASN A 5 -34.33 16.83 -18.33
N VAL A 6 -33.63 15.83 -17.80
CA VAL A 6 -33.14 14.69 -18.59
C VAL A 6 -33.39 13.42 -17.78
N ALA A 7 -34.32 12.61 -18.29
CA ALA A 7 -34.57 11.26 -17.84
C ALA A 7 -33.48 10.33 -18.36
N ARG A 8 -32.97 9.41 -17.52
CA ARG A 8 -32.31 8.20 -18.00
C ARG A 8 -32.84 6.97 -17.28
N ARG A 9 -33.49 6.15 -18.10
CA ARG A 9 -34.08 4.84 -17.92
C ARG A 9 -32.97 3.80 -17.79
N ASN A 10 -32.95 3.01 -16.73
CA ASN A 10 -32.18 1.76 -16.68
C ASN A 10 -33.15 0.61 -16.45
N GLU A 11 -33.25 -0.25 -17.47
CA GLU A 11 -33.96 -1.52 -17.43
C GLU A 11 -33.10 -2.55 -16.68
N PRO A 12 -33.69 -3.40 -15.81
CA PRO A 12 -32.99 -4.52 -15.19
C PRO A 12 -33.06 -5.74 -16.11
N ALA A 13 -31.89 -6.25 -16.53
CA ALA A 13 -31.78 -7.54 -17.18
C ALA A 13 -31.90 -8.65 -16.14
N SER A 14 -33.04 -9.34 -16.22
CA SER A 14 -33.38 -10.62 -15.62
C SER A 14 -32.51 -11.74 -16.19
N LEU A 15 -31.95 -12.59 -15.31
CA LEU A 15 -31.65 -13.98 -15.63
C LEU A 15 -32.09 -14.86 -14.45
N SER A 16 -33.02 -15.75 -14.77
CA SER A 16 -33.65 -16.73 -13.89
C SER A 16 -32.72 -17.91 -13.54
N PRO A 17 -32.97 -18.61 -12.43
CA PRO A 17 -32.30 -19.86 -12.07
C PRO A 17 -32.91 -21.05 -12.84
N VAL A 18 -32.05 -22.00 -13.23
CA VAL A 18 -32.47 -23.30 -13.76
C VAL A 18 -32.42 -24.35 -12.65
N ASN A 19 -33.49 -25.11 -12.58
CA ASN A 19 -33.82 -26.16 -11.61
C ASN A 19 -32.83 -27.35 -11.62
N GLU A 20 -32.56 -27.89 -10.44
CA GLU A 20 -32.19 -29.29 -10.23
C GLU A 20 -33.33 -29.99 -9.45
N GLU A 21 -34.19 -30.71 -10.16
CA GLU A 21 -34.87 -31.92 -9.67
C GLU A 21 -33.90 -33.07 -10.04
N GLY A 22 -33.49 -34.00 -9.17
CA GLY A 22 -34.29 -34.77 -8.23
C GLY A 22 -34.62 -36.12 -8.86
N ASN A 23 -33.84 -37.18 -8.59
CA ASN A 23 -34.36 -38.55 -8.61
C ASN A 23 -33.50 -39.53 -7.79
N ASP A 24 -34.14 -40.08 -6.77
CA ASP A 24 -33.70 -41.19 -5.93
C ASP A 24 -33.85 -42.54 -6.66
N GLY A 25 -33.14 -43.58 -6.18
CA GLY A 25 -33.62 -44.95 -6.38
C GLY A 25 -32.61 -46.09 -6.32
N ASN A 26 -32.55 -46.72 -5.14
CA ASN A 26 -32.39 -48.16 -4.86
C ASN A 26 -31.04 -48.90 -5.08
N ALA A 27 -30.59 -49.48 -3.95
CA ALA A 27 -29.67 -50.60 -3.79
C ALA A 27 -30.42 -51.97 -3.94
N PRO A 28 -29.87 -53.15 -3.57
CA PRO A 28 -28.49 -53.63 -3.40
C PRO A 28 -28.22 -55.01 -4.10
N ASP A 29 -27.08 -55.60 -3.77
CA ASP A 29 -26.74 -57.05 -3.74
C ASP A 29 -26.04 -57.74 -4.94
N ASP A 30 -24.79 -58.09 -4.63
CA ASP A 30 -24.21 -59.44 -4.69
C ASP A 30 -23.43 -59.96 -5.92
N VAL A 31 -22.39 -60.72 -5.54
CA VAL A 31 -21.63 -61.75 -6.29
C VAL A 31 -20.42 -61.30 -7.14
N MET A 32 -19.23 -61.52 -6.56
CA MET A 32 -17.99 -61.81 -7.29
C MET A 32 -18.10 -63.15 -8.04
N PRO A 33 -17.54 -63.29 -9.25
CA PRO A 33 -16.27 -64.03 -9.31
C PRO A 33 -15.26 -63.61 -10.39
N ALA A 34 -13.99 -63.81 -10.04
CA ALA A 34 -12.88 -64.35 -10.83
C ALA A 34 -12.68 -63.97 -12.32
N SER A 35 -11.52 -63.35 -12.55
CA SER A 35 -10.50 -63.69 -13.56
C SER A 35 -10.92 -63.76 -15.04
N ARG A 36 -10.46 -62.79 -15.82
CA ARG A 36 -9.85 -63.07 -17.12
C ARG A 36 -8.91 -61.96 -17.59
N ASP A 37 -7.66 -62.36 -17.69
CA ASP A 37 -6.58 -61.70 -18.43
C ASP A 37 -7.02 -61.41 -19.87
N LEU A 38 -7.06 -60.12 -20.25
CA LEU A 38 -7.17 -59.68 -21.64
C LEU A 38 -6.20 -58.53 -21.85
N GLY A 39 -5.27 -58.76 -22.79
CA GLY A 39 -4.12 -57.93 -23.07
C GLY A 39 -4.45 -56.45 -23.24
N LYS A 40 -3.70 -55.61 -22.51
CA LYS A 40 -3.61 -54.17 -22.74
C LYS A 40 -3.05 -53.91 -24.14
N GLN A 41 -3.93 -53.54 -25.07
CA GLN A 41 -3.53 -52.76 -26.24
C GLN A 41 -3.07 -51.37 -25.77
N PRO A 42 -1.99 -50.80 -26.32
CA PRO A 42 -1.59 -49.44 -26.01
C PRO A 42 -2.69 -48.47 -26.49
N ALA A 43 -3.15 -47.63 -25.57
CA ALA A 43 -4.09 -46.56 -25.85
C ALA A 43 -3.54 -45.67 -26.97
N ARG A 44 -4.35 -45.44 -28.01
CA ARG A 44 -4.12 -44.38 -28.98
C ARG A 44 -4.07 -43.04 -28.24
N PRO A 45 -3.12 -42.15 -28.55
CA PRO A 45 -3.15 -40.79 -28.02
C PRO A 45 -4.47 -40.14 -28.46
N VAL A 46 -5.17 -39.57 -27.49
CA VAL A 46 -6.32 -38.69 -27.71
C VAL A 46 -5.75 -37.40 -28.30
N ASP A 47 -5.66 -37.37 -29.63
CA ASP A 47 -5.61 -36.12 -30.37
C ASP A 47 -6.96 -35.41 -30.24
N GLU A 48 -6.94 -34.09 -30.47
CA GLU A 48 -8.09 -33.19 -30.54
C GLU A 48 -8.53 -32.52 -29.23
N ARG A 49 -7.67 -31.60 -28.74
CA ARG A 49 -8.19 -30.25 -28.52
C ARG A 49 -8.45 -29.65 -29.90
N THR A 50 -9.69 -29.70 -30.36
CA THR A 50 -10.13 -28.85 -31.47
C THR A 50 -9.82 -27.41 -31.04
N PRO A 51 -8.95 -26.67 -31.75
CA PRO A 51 -8.70 -25.29 -31.41
C PRO A 51 -10.03 -24.55 -31.52
N LEU A 52 -10.46 -23.93 -30.43
CA LEU A 52 -11.69 -23.13 -30.31
C LEU A 52 -11.82 -22.01 -31.35
N PHE A 53 -10.73 -21.71 -32.06
CA PHE A 53 -10.63 -20.67 -33.05
C PHE A 53 -10.02 -21.21 -34.34
N SER A 54 -10.68 -20.88 -35.46
CA SER A 54 -10.17 -21.11 -36.80
C SER A 54 -8.79 -20.46 -36.99
N GLN A 55 -7.98 -20.98 -37.90
CA GLN A 55 -6.68 -20.39 -38.24
C GLN A 55 -6.81 -18.91 -38.63
N SER A 56 -7.89 -18.58 -39.36
CA SER A 56 -8.25 -17.22 -39.74
C SER A 56 -8.60 -16.31 -38.56
N GLU A 57 -9.28 -16.81 -37.52
CA GLU A 57 -9.56 -16.02 -36.31
C GLU A 57 -8.30 -15.79 -35.48
N ARG A 58 -7.39 -16.77 -35.42
CA ARG A 58 -6.09 -16.58 -34.77
C ARG A 58 -5.22 -15.57 -35.51
N ASP A 59 -5.22 -15.60 -36.84
CA ASP A 59 -4.49 -14.62 -37.65
C ASP A 59 -5.17 -13.24 -37.65
N ALA A 60 -6.49 -13.18 -37.44
CA ALA A 60 -7.22 -11.93 -37.23
C ALA A 60 -6.93 -11.34 -35.84
N MET A 61 -6.97 -12.13 -34.76
CA MET A 61 -6.56 -11.70 -33.42
C MET A 61 -5.09 -11.27 -33.39
N ARG A 62 -4.21 -11.98 -34.10
CA ARG A 62 -2.79 -11.62 -34.19
C ARG A 62 -2.57 -10.33 -34.99
N ARG A 63 -3.44 -10.01 -35.96
CA ARG A 63 -3.43 -8.73 -36.67
C ARG A 63 -4.02 -7.60 -35.83
N ASP A 64 -5.16 -7.82 -35.15
CA ASP A 64 -5.73 -6.84 -34.23
C ASP A 64 -4.79 -6.55 -33.05
N MET A 65 -4.05 -7.55 -32.54
CA MET A 65 -3.02 -7.32 -31.52
C MET A 65 -1.73 -6.68 -32.06
N ALA A 66 -1.44 -6.81 -33.36
CA ALA A 66 -0.26 -6.18 -33.97
C ALA A 66 -0.55 -4.74 -34.43
N ASP A 67 -1.81 -4.42 -34.75
CA ASP A 67 -2.25 -3.07 -35.11
C ASP A 67 -2.70 -2.27 -33.88
N ASP A 68 -2.92 -2.93 -32.73
CA ASP A 68 -3.05 -2.31 -31.41
C ASP A 68 -1.70 -2.22 -30.66
N ASP A 69 -0.60 -2.11 -31.41
CA ASP A 69 0.60 -1.34 -31.02
C ASP A 69 0.26 0.17 -31.01
N SER A 70 -0.99 0.52 -30.70
CA SER A 70 -1.40 1.87 -30.38
C SER A 70 -0.65 2.22 -29.11
N SER A 71 0.54 2.81 -29.32
CA SER A 71 1.25 3.72 -28.44
C SER A 71 0.43 3.95 -27.18
N TYR A 72 0.55 3.04 -26.21
CA TYR A 72 0.11 3.36 -24.86
C TYR A 72 0.86 4.63 -24.59
N ASP A 73 0.12 5.74 -24.48
CA ASP A 73 0.62 7.08 -24.19
C ASP A 73 1.30 6.98 -22.82
N THR A 74 2.49 6.40 -22.84
CA THR A 74 3.33 6.12 -21.71
C THR A 74 3.82 7.50 -21.36
N ILE A 75 3.17 8.04 -20.33
CA ILE A 75 3.42 9.39 -19.86
C ILE A 75 4.94 9.52 -19.74
N PRO A 76 5.57 10.44 -20.48
CA PRO A 76 7.02 10.48 -20.57
C PRO A 76 7.60 10.62 -19.16
N LEU A 77 8.65 9.86 -18.90
CA LEU A 77 9.44 10.01 -17.69
C LEU A 77 10.03 11.42 -17.65
N PRO A 78 10.30 11.99 -16.45
CA PRO A 78 10.83 13.33 -16.38
C PRO A 78 12.27 13.36 -16.90
N ASP A 79 12.67 14.47 -17.51
CA ASP A 79 14.03 14.74 -18.03
C ASP A 79 15.06 14.92 -16.89
N MET A 80 15.24 13.87 -16.09
CA MET A 80 16.18 13.82 -14.97
C MET A 80 16.78 12.42 -14.83
N THR A 81 18.02 12.31 -14.36
CA THR A 81 18.65 10.99 -14.17
C THR A 81 18.08 10.29 -12.94
N TYR A 82 18.10 8.95 -12.91
CA TYR A 82 17.63 8.18 -11.75
C TYR A 82 18.30 8.61 -10.44
N SER A 83 19.60 8.96 -10.51
CA SER A 83 20.34 9.48 -9.37
C SER A 83 19.75 10.80 -8.82
N GLN A 84 19.28 11.69 -9.70
CA GLN A 84 18.62 12.94 -9.31
C GLN A 84 17.25 12.69 -8.68
N VAL A 85 16.47 11.75 -9.22
CA VAL A 85 15.19 11.32 -8.63
C VAL A 85 15.43 10.76 -7.22
N MET A 86 16.40 9.85 -7.09
CA MET A 86 16.79 9.22 -5.83
C MET A 86 17.27 10.23 -4.79
N ARG A 87 18.09 11.21 -5.21
CA ARG A 87 18.55 12.30 -4.34
C ARG A 87 17.38 13.16 -3.90
N SER A 88 16.44 13.46 -4.78
CA SER A 88 15.24 14.22 -4.41
C SER A 88 14.41 13.42 -3.41
N PHE A 89 14.17 12.13 -3.66
CA PHE A 89 13.41 11.25 -2.77
C PHE A 89 14.05 11.08 -1.38
N SER A 90 15.36 11.29 -1.22
CA SER A 90 16.03 11.33 0.10
C SER A 90 15.48 12.42 1.04
N LEU A 91 14.75 13.41 0.52
CA LEU A 91 14.04 14.39 1.34
C LEU A 91 12.91 13.75 2.15
N VAL A 92 12.28 12.66 1.67
CA VAL A 92 11.17 11.99 2.35
C VAL A 92 11.58 11.47 3.74
N PRO A 93 12.60 10.60 3.90
CA PRO A 93 13.04 10.18 5.24
C PRO A 93 13.51 11.34 6.11
N LEU A 94 14.17 12.35 5.53
CA LEU A 94 14.58 13.54 6.28
C LEU A 94 13.38 14.28 6.86
N THR A 95 12.32 14.48 6.07
CA THR A 95 11.09 15.11 6.57
C THR A 95 10.43 14.28 7.66
N CYS A 96 10.37 12.95 7.53
CA CYS A 96 9.87 12.08 8.60
C CYS A 96 10.65 12.24 9.91
N ILE A 97 11.98 12.30 9.83
CA ILE A 97 12.87 12.50 11.00
C ILE A 97 12.64 13.87 11.61
N TRP A 98 12.56 14.92 10.79
CA TRP A 98 12.30 16.29 11.27
C TRP A 98 10.98 16.41 11.99
N VAL A 99 9.91 15.81 11.48
CA VAL A 99 8.61 15.79 12.16
C VAL A 99 8.69 15.02 13.46
N LEU A 100 9.33 13.84 13.50
CA LEU A 100 9.50 13.06 14.74
C LEU A 100 10.29 13.84 15.80
N ILE A 101 11.37 14.51 15.42
CA ILE A 101 12.13 15.40 16.31
C ILE A 101 11.22 16.53 16.79
N GLY A 102 10.49 17.18 15.88
CA GLY A 102 9.54 18.24 16.19
C GLY A 102 8.49 17.81 17.21
N LEU A 103 7.87 16.64 17.03
CA LEU A 103 6.88 16.07 17.94
C LEU A 103 7.47 15.67 19.31
N GLY A 104 8.73 15.19 19.34
CA GLY A 104 9.47 14.92 20.58
C GLY A 104 9.84 16.20 21.34
N CYS A 105 10.23 17.25 20.62
CA CYS A 105 10.44 18.57 21.19
C CYS A 105 9.14 19.20 21.68
N LEU A 106 8.04 19.03 20.94
CA LEU A 106 6.72 19.57 21.28
C LEU A 106 6.29 19.12 22.68
N ILE A 107 6.33 17.80 22.94
CA ILE A 107 5.96 17.26 24.26
C ILE A 107 6.89 17.73 25.38
N THR A 108 8.15 18.02 25.07
CA THR A 108 9.15 18.43 26.06
C THR A 108 9.04 19.90 26.42
N PHE A 109 8.78 20.78 25.44
CA PHE A 109 8.90 22.23 25.62
C PHE A 109 7.57 22.97 25.67
N VAL A 110 6.52 22.51 24.99
CA VAL A 110 5.24 23.24 24.95
C VAL A 110 4.45 23.05 26.23
N TRP A 111 4.38 21.82 26.73
CA TRP A 111 3.67 21.50 27.98
C TRP A 111 4.64 21.34 29.14
N ALA A 112 5.48 22.36 29.35
CA ALA A 112 6.37 22.42 30.49
C ALA A 112 5.58 22.50 31.81
N PRO A 113 6.09 21.88 32.90
CA PRO A 113 5.42 21.93 34.21
C PRO A 113 5.36 23.37 34.75
N CYS A 114 4.26 23.71 35.41
CA CYS A 114 4.08 25.03 36.02
C CYS A 114 5.07 25.19 37.21
N PRO A 115 5.82 26.31 37.30
CA PRO A 115 6.78 26.53 38.40
C PRO A 115 6.13 26.55 39.80
N ASP A 116 4.85 26.90 39.87
CA ASP A 116 4.10 27.02 41.12
C ASP A 116 3.51 25.68 41.60
N ASP A 117 3.78 24.59 40.85
CA ASP A 117 3.25 23.27 41.17
C ASP A 117 4.07 22.62 42.31
N PRO A 118 3.49 22.32 43.49
CA PRO A 118 4.21 21.77 44.65
C PRO A 118 4.86 20.41 44.42
N HIS A 119 4.51 19.71 43.33
CA HIS A 119 5.19 18.49 42.90
C HIS A 119 6.10 18.71 41.68
N TRP A 120 6.63 19.92 41.50
CA TRP A 120 7.71 20.21 40.56
C TRP A 120 8.82 19.16 40.73
N THR A 121 8.83 18.18 39.82
CA THR A 121 9.94 17.26 39.71
C THR A 121 11.14 18.05 39.21
N LYS A 122 12.18 18.15 40.05
CA LYS A 122 13.45 18.85 39.74
C LYS A 122 14.15 18.37 38.44
N ASN A 123 13.60 17.35 37.78
CA ASN A 123 14.13 16.66 36.61
C ASN A 123 13.43 17.11 35.30
N TYR A 124 13.32 18.43 35.08
CA TYR A 124 13.02 18.99 33.75
C TYR A 124 14.35 19.30 33.04
N PRO A 125 14.51 18.99 31.74
CA PRO A 125 13.53 18.41 30.81
C PRO A 125 13.17 16.96 31.14
N TYR A 126 11.94 16.57 30.83
CA TYR A 126 11.45 15.20 31.07
C TYR A 126 12.34 14.17 30.37
N LYS A 127 12.66 13.07 31.07
CA LYS A 127 13.40 11.96 30.47
C LYS A 127 12.51 11.23 29.45
N PRO A 128 13.05 10.84 28.28
CA PRO A 128 12.28 10.10 27.29
C PRO A 128 11.81 8.75 27.84
N ASN A 129 10.53 8.42 27.66
CA ASN A 129 9.99 7.13 28.08
C ASN A 129 10.24 6.07 27.00
N VAL A 130 11.48 5.56 26.98
CA VAL A 130 11.92 4.54 26.00
C VAL A 130 11.07 3.27 26.08
N ARG A 131 10.55 2.90 27.26
CA ARG A 131 9.68 1.74 27.41
C ARG A 131 8.38 1.92 26.65
N ALA A 132 7.69 3.05 26.86
CA ALA A 132 6.45 3.36 26.16
C ALA A 132 6.65 3.41 24.64
N PHE A 133 7.74 4.02 24.20
CA PHE A 133 8.15 4.06 22.78
C PHE A 133 8.33 2.65 22.18
N LEU A 134 9.13 1.79 22.83
CA LEU A 134 9.40 0.44 22.31
C LEU A 134 8.15 -0.44 22.27
N VAL A 135 7.27 -0.34 23.27
CA VAL A 135 6.01 -1.09 23.28
C VAL A 135 5.05 -0.58 22.20
N GLY A 136 5.00 0.75 21.96
CA GLY A 136 4.24 1.33 20.83
C GLY A 136 4.73 0.82 19.47
N ALA A 137 6.04 0.83 19.26
CA ALA A 137 6.68 0.29 18.05
C ALA A 137 6.37 -1.21 17.86
N ALA A 138 6.52 -2.02 18.90
CA ALA A 138 6.20 -3.44 18.87
C ALA A 138 4.72 -3.70 18.55
N GLY A 139 3.82 -2.91 19.14
CA GLY A 139 2.38 -3.00 18.86
C GLY A 139 2.06 -2.73 17.39
N TRP A 140 2.71 -1.74 16.77
CA TRP A 140 2.55 -1.47 15.36
C TRP A 140 3.08 -2.61 14.48
N ILE A 141 4.26 -3.17 14.80
CA ILE A 141 4.86 -4.28 14.05
C ILE A 141 3.94 -5.50 14.06
N VAL A 142 3.37 -5.84 15.22
CA VAL A 142 2.39 -6.94 15.34
C VAL A 142 1.14 -6.63 14.53
N ALA A 143 0.62 -5.40 14.62
CA ALA A 143 -0.54 -4.98 13.82
C ALA A 143 -0.29 -5.10 12.32
N TYR A 144 0.89 -4.67 11.86
CA TYR A 144 1.29 -4.80 10.46
C TYR A 144 1.40 -6.26 10.02
N ALA A 145 2.04 -7.11 10.84
CA ALA A 145 2.19 -8.54 10.56
C ALA A 145 0.83 -9.27 10.49
N CYS A 146 -0.18 -8.81 11.22
CA CYS A 146 -1.54 -9.37 11.17
C CYS A 146 -2.30 -9.06 9.87
N ARG A 147 -1.93 -8.03 9.11
CA ARG A 147 -2.67 -7.62 7.89
C ARG A 147 -2.74 -8.73 6.84
N GLY A 148 -1.62 -9.39 6.57
CA GLY A 148 -1.53 -10.49 5.60
C GLY A 148 -2.41 -11.69 5.98
N PRO A 149 -2.28 -12.25 7.19
CA PRO A 149 -3.16 -13.31 7.69
C PRO A 149 -4.65 -12.94 7.67
N ILE A 150 -5.01 -11.70 8.06
CA ILE A 150 -6.40 -11.23 8.02
C ILE A 150 -6.93 -11.24 6.58
N TYR A 151 -6.15 -10.68 5.65
CA TYR A 151 -6.51 -10.69 4.22
C TYR A 151 -6.66 -12.11 3.67
N PHE A 152 -5.70 -13.00 3.98
CA PHE A 152 -5.73 -14.39 3.54
C PHE A 152 -6.97 -15.14 4.07
N MET A 153 -7.32 -14.94 5.34
CA MET A 153 -8.49 -15.58 5.96
C MET A 153 -9.80 -15.10 5.34
N ILE A 154 -9.92 -13.80 5.04
CA ILE A 154 -11.15 -13.22 4.49
C ILE A 154 -11.33 -13.58 3.02
N THR A 155 -10.23 -13.60 2.26
CA THR A 155 -10.27 -14.00 0.84
C THR A 155 -10.26 -15.53 0.64
N LEU A 156 -10.15 -16.31 1.73
CA LEU A 156 -10.04 -17.78 1.71
C LEU A 156 -8.95 -18.26 0.74
N GLY A 157 -7.77 -17.62 0.82
CA GLY A 157 -6.64 -17.90 -0.06
C GLY A 157 -6.87 -17.49 -1.51
N GLY A 158 -7.56 -16.37 -1.74
CA GLY A 158 -7.79 -15.80 -3.07
C GLY A 158 -8.94 -16.41 -3.87
N ARG A 159 -9.62 -17.45 -3.35
CA ARG A 159 -10.78 -18.05 -4.03
C ARG A 159 -11.97 -17.11 -4.13
N TRP A 160 -12.07 -16.14 -3.22
CA TRP A 160 -13.19 -15.20 -3.13
C TRP A 160 -12.71 -13.74 -3.13
N ALA A 161 -11.73 -13.42 -3.97
CA ALA A 161 -11.23 -12.05 -4.12
C ALA A 161 -12.24 -11.14 -4.83
N SER A 162 -13.31 -10.75 -4.13
CA SER A 162 -14.25 -9.71 -4.55
C SER A 162 -13.84 -8.36 -3.94
N LEU A 163 -14.29 -7.25 -4.54
CA LEU A 163 -14.15 -5.91 -3.94
C LEU A 163 -14.66 -5.88 -2.49
N THR A 164 -15.79 -6.53 -2.21
CA THR A 164 -16.36 -6.62 -0.87
C THR A 164 -15.45 -7.33 0.12
N SER A 165 -14.75 -8.38 -0.31
CA SER A 165 -13.77 -9.10 0.53
C SER A 165 -12.54 -8.24 0.84
N VAL A 166 -12.08 -7.44 -0.11
CA VAL A 166 -10.96 -6.50 0.08
C VAL A 166 -11.35 -5.40 1.05
N LEU A 167 -12.52 -4.78 0.88
CA LEU A 167 -13.04 -3.75 1.78
C LEU A 167 -13.24 -4.29 3.21
N LEU A 168 -13.77 -5.50 3.33
CA LEU A 168 -13.93 -6.17 4.63
C LEU A 168 -12.57 -6.47 5.28
N ALA A 169 -11.59 -6.93 4.51
CA ALA A 169 -10.23 -7.16 4.98
C ALA A 169 -9.55 -5.86 5.43
N SER A 170 -9.70 -4.78 4.68
CA SER A 170 -9.23 -3.46 5.08
C SER A 170 -9.87 -3.02 6.39
N PHE A 171 -11.20 -3.09 6.52
CA PHE A 171 -11.91 -2.73 7.75
C PHE A 171 -11.45 -3.56 8.96
N LEU A 172 -11.35 -4.89 8.81
CA LEU A 172 -10.92 -5.78 9.89
C LEU A 172 -9.45 -5.56 10.26
N SER A 173 -8.58 -5.27 9.29
CA SER A 173 -7.18 -4.97 9.55
C SER A 173 -7.00 -3.64 10.30
N VAL A 174 -7.79 -2.61 9.96
CA VAL A 174 -7.84 -1.33 10.69
C VAL A 174 -8.39 -1.55 12.10
N GLY A 175 -9.46 -2.33 12.25
CA GLY A 175 -10.02 -2.69 13.56
C GLY A 175 -9.00 -3.43 14.44
N ALA A 176 -8.25 -4.38 13.88
CA ALA A 176 -7.19 -5.09 14.59
C ALA A 176 -6.06 -4.13 15.00
N GLN A 177 -5.69 -3.20 14.12
CA GLN A 177 -4.68 -2.19 14.38
C GLN A 177 -5.07 -1.27 15.56
N GLU A 178 -6.29 -0.74 15.57
CA GLU A 178 -6.78 0.11 16.67
C GLU A 178 -6.96 -0.67 17.98
N THR A 179 -7.36 -1.95 17.88
CA THR A 179 -7.47 -2.83 19.06
C THR A 179 -6.11 -3.11 19.67
N LEU A 180 -5.08 -3.35 18.86
CA LEU A 180 -3.70 -3.51 19.35
C LEU A 180 -3.15 -2.21 19.93
N ARG A 181 -3.49 -1.06 19.32
CA ARG A 181 -3.15 0.26 19.89
C ARG A 181 -3.75 0.43 21.29
N LEU A 182 -5.03 0.11 21.46
CA LEU A 182 -5.67 0.08 22.78
C LEU A 182 -5.00 -0.94 23.72
N GLY A 183 -4.68 -2.13 23.22
CA GLY A 183 -4.00 -3.19 23.97
C GLY A 183 -2.63 -2.77 24.50
N VAL A 184 -1.86 -1.98 23.74
CA VAL A 184 -0.59 -1.40 24.19
C VAL A 184 -0.79 -0.47 25.38
N LEU A 185 -1.84 0.36 25.37
CA LEU A 185 -2.15 1.25 26.49
C LEU A 185 -2.53 0.47 27.75
N VAL A 186 -3.30 -0.61 27.59
CA VAL A 186 -3.65 -1.53 28.67
C VAL A 186 -2.41 -2.24 29.23
N LEU A 187 -1.51 -2.72 28.36
CA LEU A 187 -0.29 -3.42 28.75
C LEU A 187 0.68 -2.52 29.53
N LEU A 188 0.75 -1.24 29.17
CA LEU A 188 1.54 -0.25 29.90
C LEU A 188 0.85 0.24 31.18
N ASN A 189 -0.41 -0.16 31.41
CA ASN A 189 -1.19 0.20 32.59
C ASN A 189 -1.27 1.72 32.79
N ILE A 190 -1.49 2.47 31.71
CA ILE A 190 -1.55 3.94 31.75
C ILE A 190 -2.85 4.39 32.41
N HIS A 191 -2.75 5.09 33.54
CA HIS A 191 -3.91 5.60 34.29
C HIS A 191 -3.70 7.08 34.59
N LEU A 192 -4.79 7.86 34.60
CA LEU A 192 -4.77 9.24 35.10
C LEU A 192 -4.31 9.24 36.55
N HIS A 193 -3.32 10.07 36.86
CA HIS A 193 -2.91 10.24 38.25
C HIS A 193 -3.92 11.13 38.96
N LYS A 194 -4.63 10.60 39.95
CA LYS A 194 -5.54 11.40 40.80
C LYS A 194 -4.72 12.30 41.71
N TRP A 195 -4.68 13.59 41.37
CA TRP A 195 -4.01 14.63 42.15
C TRP A 195 -4.76 14.93 43.46
N SER A 196 -4.08 14.88 44.60
CA SER A 196 -4.66 15.00 45.96
C SER A 196 -5.04 16.42 46.41
N GLY A 197 -4.96 17.42 45.54
CA GLY A 197 -5.23 18.83 45.86
C GLY A 197 -6.28 19.53 45.00
N HIS A 198 -6.82 18.88 43.96
CA HIS A 198 -7.92 19.42 43.17
C HIS A 198 -9.24 18.86 43.71
N PRO A 199 -10.37 19.60 43.61
CA PRO A 199 -11.67 19.08 44.01
C PRO A 199 -11.93 17.72 43.33
N GLU A 200 -12.35 16.72 44.10
CA GLU A 200 -12.59 15.33 43.64
C GLU A 200 -13.47 15.19 42.39
N TRP A 201 -14.21 16.25 42.02
CA TRP A 201 -15.21 16.24 40.97
C TRP A 201 -14.69 16.56 39.56
N ILE A 202 -13.39 16.79 39.35
CA ILE A 202 -12.83 17.02 38.00
C ILE A 202 -11.49 16.31 37.77
N PRO A 203 -11.45 15.00 37.46
CA PRO A 203 -10.30 14.42 36.78
C PRO A 203 -10.38 14.77 35.29
N ARG A 204 -10.13 16.05 34.97
CA ARG A 204 -9.92 16.44 33.56
C ARG A 204 -8.53 15.95 33.15
N PRO A 205 -8.41 15.35 31.96
CA PRO A 205 -7.09 15.07 31.40
C PRO A 205 -6.35 16.40 31.27
N THR A 206 -5.17 16.47 31.87
CA THR A 206 -4.29 17.61 31.77
C THR A 206 -3.03 17.20 31.02
N PRO A 207 -2.45 18.08 30.18
CA PRO A 207 -1.22 17.77 29.47
C PRO A 207 -0.02 17.59 30.42
N GLN A 208 -0.11 18.07 31.66
CA GLN A 208 0.93 17.87 32.67
C GLN A 208 0.92 16.46 33.28
N ASP A 209 -0.10 15.63 33.05
CA ASP A 209 -0.14 14.27 33.57
C ASP A 209 0.93 13.38 32.91
N GLN A 210 1.50 12.45 33.69
CA GLN A 210 2.35 11.39 33.18
C GLN A 210 1.62 10.53 32.15
N ALA A 211 0.32 10.32 32.31
CA ALA A 211 -0.49 9.56 31.36
C ALA A 211 -0.42 10.14 29.94
N PHE A 212 -0.53 11.47 29.80
CA PHE A 212 -0.44 12.14 28.50
C PHE A 212 0.94 11.94 27.86
N ARG A 213 2.01 12.08 28.65
CA ARG A 213 3.39 11.87 28.18
C ARG A 213 3.63 10.43 27.74
N ASP A 214 3.15 9.46 28.52
CA ASP A 214 3.33 8.04 28.21
C ASP A 214 2.58 7.65 26.92
N VAL A 215 1.35 8.15 26.75
CA VAL A 215 0.58 8.03 25.50
C VAL A 215 1.32 8.67 24.32
N TRP A 216 1.91 9.85 24.51
CA TRP A 216 2.67 10.54 23.48
C TRP A 216 3.88 9.71 23.02
N TRP A 217 4.62 9.13 23.97
CA TRP A 217 5.75 8.26 23.64
C TRP A 217 5.31 6.95 22.97
N VAL A 218 4.17 6.36 23.36
CA VAL A 218 3.56 5.24 22.63
C VAL A 218 3.29 5.63 21.18
N ALA A 219 2.67 6.79 20.97
CA ALA A 219 2.36 7.30 19.64
C ALA A 219 3.64 7.53 18.82
N LEU A 220 4.68 8.13 19.39
CA LEU A 220 5.98 8.31 18.72
C LEU A 220 6.59 6.97 18.29
N GLY A 221 6.53 5.95 19.13
CA GLY A 221 6.99 4.60 18.78
C GLY A 221 6.22 4.02 17.59
N TRP A 222 4.91 4.11 17.66
CA TRP A 222 3.99 3.67 16.61
C TRP A 222 4.27 4.35 15.27
N ILE A 223 4.33 5.69 15.28
CA ILE A 223 4.58 6.54 14.11
C ILE A 223 5.97 6.31 13.52
N THR A 224 6.98 6.06 14.36
CA THR A 224 8.34 5.80 13.89
C THR A 224 8.40 4.49 13.11
N SER A 225 7.78 3.42 13.60
CA SER A 225 7.72 2.15 12.89
C SER A 225 6.95 2.26 11.57
N GLU A 226 5.81 2.96 11.60
CA GLU A 226 5.00 3.26 10.42
C GLU A 226 5.77 4.03 9.34
N ALA A 227 6.44 5.11 9.73
CA ALA A 227 7.24 5.93 8.83
C ALA A 227 8.44 5.16 8.26
N THR A 228 9.09 4.32 9.07
CA THR A 228 10.26 3.53 8.66
C THR A 228 9.87 2.57 7.54
N LEU A 229 8.83 1.75 7.74
CA LEU A 229 8.43 0.78 6.71
C LEU A 229 7.88 1.49 5.47
N SER A 230 7.14 2.57 5.65
CA SER A 230 6.61 3.39 4.57
C SER A 230 7.70 3.97 3.67
N VAL A 231 8.81 4.43 4.26
CA VAL A 231 9.98 4.90 3.52
C VAL A 231 10.63 3.75 2.75
N PHE A 232 10.83 2.60 3.39
CA PHE A 232 11.40 1.41 2.71
C PHE A 232 10.54 0.98 1.51
N GLN A 233 9.22 0.89 1.69
CA GLN A 233 8.29 0.58 0.61
C GLN A 233 8.36 1.62 -0.52
N GLY A 234 8.49 2.91 -0.19
CA GLY A 234 8.65 3.96 -1.20
C GLY A 234 9.94 3.82 -2.03
N TYR A 235 11.05 3.43 -1.41
CA TYR A 235 12.30 3.15 -2.14
C TYR A 235 12.19 1.90 -3.02
N ASP A 236 11.54 0.85 -2.53
CA ASP A 236 11.30 -0.37 -3.28
C ASP A 236 10.44 -0.09 -4.53
N GLN A 237 9.34 0.65 -4.35
CA GLN A 237 8.49 1.12 -5.45
C GLN A 237 9.23 2.00 -6.46
N LEU A 238 10.15 2.85 -6.00
CA LEU A 238 10.97 3.68 -6.89
C LEU A 238 12.01 2.87 -7.66
N SER A 239 12.52 1.78 -7.06
CA SER A 239 13.53 0.92 -7.68
C SER A 239 13.01 0.20 -8.93
N LEU A 240 11.70 -0.05 -9.01
CA LEU A 240 11.02 -0.61 -10.19
C LEU A 240 11.20 0.25 -11.46
N TYR A 241 11.56 1.54 -11.30
CA TYR A 241 11.77 2.45 -12.43
C TYR A 241 13.24 2.53 -12.87
N LYS A 242 14.18 1.92 -12.12
CA LYS A 242 15.62 2.03 -12.41
C LYS A 242 15.95 1.57 -13.83
N GLU A 243 15.40 0.43 -14.26
CA GLU A 243 15.67 -0.14 -15.58
C GLU A 243 15.19 0.75 -16.72
N LEU A 244 14.08 1.49 -16.53
CA LEU A 244 13.58 2.45 -17.52
C LEU A 244 14.52 3.65 -17.70
N PHE A 245 15.06 4.17 -16.59
CA PHE A 245 16.05 5.24 -16.67
C PHE A 245 17.35 4.76 -17.33
N ASP A 246 17.83 3.57 -16.98
CA ASP A 246 19.05 2.98 -17.57
C ASP A 246 18.86 2.65 -19.07
N ALA A 247 17.65 2.30 -19.52
CA ALA A 247 17.33 2.11 -20.93
C ALA A 247 17.35 3.45 -21.68
N ARG A 248 16.68 4.47 -21.14
CA ARG A 248 16.64 5.81 -21.75
C ARG A 248 18.04 6.43 -21.87
N ASP A 249 18.86 6.34 -20.82
CA ASP A 249 20.20 6.92 -20.81
C ASP A 249 21.11 6.22 -21.85
N ARG A 250 20.95 4.91 -22.06
CA ARG A 250 21.63 4.16 -23.14
C ARG A 250 21.18 4.62 -24.53
N ASP A 251 19.88 4.79 -24.73
CA ASP A 251 19.34 5.23 -26.03
C ASP A 251 19.84 6.64 -26.37
N GLU A 252 19.87 7.55 -25.39
CA GLU A 252 20.46 8.88 -25.58
C GLU A 252 21.95 8.83 -25.94
N GLU A 253 22.72 7.92 -25.35
CA GLU A 253 24.14 7.74 -25.66
C GLU A 253 24.33 7.23 -27.10
N THR A 254 23.53 6.24 -27.53
CA THR A 254 23.57 5.75 -28.92
C THR A 254 23.18 6.82 -29.94
N LEU A 255 22.20 7.68 -29.62
CA LEU A 255 21.81 8.80 -30.47
C LEU A 255 22.92 9.87 -30.56
N LYS A 256 23.61 10.14 -29.44
CA LYS A 256 24.76 11.07 -29.40
C LYS A 256 25.93 10.53 -30.23
N ASP A 257 26.24 9.23 -30.14
CA ASP A 257 27.31 8.59 -30.90
C ASP A 257 27.02 8.57 -32.41
N ASN A 258 25.77 8.29 -32.80
CA ASN A 258 25.35 8.32 -34.20
C ASN A 258 25.46 9.72 -34.81
N ASN A 259 25.12 10.76 -34.04
CA ASN A 259 25.28 12.15 -34.48
C ASN A 259 26.74 12.60 -34.52
N ALA A 260 27.57 12.19 -33.56
CA ALA A 260 28.99 12.54 -33.50
C ALA A 260 29.81 11.90 -34.63
N ASN A 261 29.43 10.70 -35.08
CA ASN A 261 30.12 9.97 -36.14
C ASN A 261 29.73 10.39 -37.56
N GLY A 262 28.88 11.43 -37.73
CA GLY A 262 28.67 12.10 -39.01
C GLY A 262 28.18 11.21 -40.15
N VAL A 263 27.57 10.05 -39.85
CA VAL A 263 26.96 9.22 -40.88
C VAL A 263 25.68 9.94 -41.33
N PRO A 264 25.58 10.36 -42.60
CA PRO A 264 24.39 11.05 -43.09
C PRO A 264 23.24 10.04 -43.16
N ASN A 265 22.44 9.97 -42.10
CA ASN A 265 21.28 9.10 -42.07
C ASN A 265 20.14 9.83 -42.78
N ASN A 266 19.84 9.40 -44.01
CA ASN A 266 18.64 9.80 -44.74
C ASN A 266 17.42 9.43 -43.88
N GLY A 267 16.62 10.45 -43.58
CA GLY A 267 15.64 10.42 -42.49
C GLY A 267 14.61 9.31 -42.58
N LEU A 268 14.55 8.50 -41.51
CA LEU A 268 13.32 7.88 -41.06
C LEU A 268 13.17 8.19 -39.56
N PRO A 269 11.97 8.58 -39.06
CA PRO A 269 11.78 8.88 -37.66
C PRO A 269 11.94 7.60 -36.83
N VAL A 270 12.82 7.64 -35.83
CA VAL A 270 12.99 6.56 -34.84
C VAL A 270 11.76 6.58 -33.94
N HIS A 271 10.94 5.53 -34.04
CA HIS A 271 9.75 5.33 -33.23
C HIS A 271 10.19 4.74 -31.88
N TYR A 272 9.94 5.48 -30.80
CA TYR A 272 10.13 5.01 -29.43
C TYR A 272 9.08 3.94 -29.10
N GLY A 273 9.51 2.78 -28.61
CA GLY A 273 8.60 1.83 -27.96
C GLY A 273 8.57 0.44 -28.56
N THR A 274 9.69 -0.29 -28.54
CA THR A 274 9.65 -1.75 -28.41
C THR A 274 11.00 -2.22 -27.91
N VAL A 275 11.04 -2.93 -26.78
CA VAL A 275 12.16 -3.82 -26.49
C VAL A 275 12.10 -4.90 -27.56
N ALA A 276 12.83 -4.70 -28.66
CA ALA A 276 12.83 -5.64 -29.76
C ALA A 276 13.32 -7.01 -29.25
N PRO A 277 12.58 -8.11 -29.46
CA PRO A 277 13.13 -9.43 -29.26
C PRO A 277 14.29 -9.57 -30.24
N ARG A 278 15.47 -9.85 -29.68
CA ARG A 278 16.75 -10.07 -30.35
C ARG A 278 16.57 -10.91 -31.62
N SER A 279 16.45 -10.24 -32.76
CA SER A 279 16.26 -10.90 -34.05
C SER A 279 17.52 -11.71 -34.41
N ALA A 280 17.26 -12.89 -34.97
CA ALA A 280 18.22 -13.94 -35.27
C ALA A 280 19.47 -13.48 -36.04
N PRO A 281 20.64 -14.11 -35.85
CA PRO A 281 21.86 -13.74 -36.54
C PRO A 281 21.74 -14.10 -38.04
N SER A 282 21.93 -13.11 -38.90
CA SER A 282 22.16 -13.33 -40.32
C SER A 282 23.45 -14.12 -40.52
N SER A 283 23.37 -15.18 -41.30
CA SER A 283 24.47 -16.04 -41.73
C SER A 283 25.55 -15.25 -42.48
N ILE A 284 26.69 -15.02 -41.82
CA ILE A 284 27.98 -14.75 -42.47
C ILE A 284 28.96 -15.80 -41.91
N PRO A 285 29.66 -16.59 -42.75
CA PRO A 285 30.51 -17.66 -42.28
C PRO A 285 31.93 -17.16 -41.93
N ASP A 286 32.45 -17.80 -40.87
CA ASP A 286 33.84 -18.08 -40.53
C ASP A 286 34.82 -16.91 -40.30
N ASP A 287 35.14 -16.68 -39.03
CA ASP A 287 36.54 -16.75 -38.61
C ASP A 287 36.69 -17.11 -37.11
N ASP A 288 37.56 -18.09 -36.88
CA ASP A 288 37.89 -18.75 -35.62
C ASP A 288 38.36 -17.77 -34.52
N VAL A 289 37.50 -17.50 -33.55
CA VAL A 289 37.95 -17.11 -32.20
C VAL A 289 37.17 -17.94 -31.18
N LYS A 290 37.89 -18.88 -30.56
CA LYS A 290 37.51 -19.61 -29.34
C LYS A 290 37.15 -18.63 -28.23
N ARG A 291 35.93 -18.12 -28.26
CA ARG A 291 35.28 -17.49 -27.12
C ARG A 291 34.69 -18.64 -26.33
N ASN A 292 35.27 -18.93 -25.16
CA ASN A 292 34.64 -19.77 -24.15
C ASN A 292 33.31 -19.13 -23.79
N SER A 293 32.26 -19.44 -24.56
CA SER A 293 30.88 -19.18 -24.19
C SER A 293 30.61 -20.12 -23.03
N VAL A 294 30.77 -19.59 -21.82
CA VAL A 294 30.10 -20.12 -20.65
C VAL A 294 28.63 -20.14 -21.03
N MET A 295 28.15 -21.32 -21.42
CA MET A 295 26.76 -21.62 -21.70
C MET A 295 26.05 -21.42 -20.35
N SER A 296 25.56 -20.21 -20.10
CA SER A 296 24.65 -19.98 -18.99
C SER A 296 23.49 -20.97 -19.18
N PRO A 297 23.13 -21.74 -18.14
CA PRO A 297 22.13 -22.78 -18.25
C PRO A 297 20.79 -22.18 -18.75
N PRO A 298 20.03 -22.91 -19.58
CA PRO A 298 18.77 -22.41 -20.17
C PRO A 298 17.75 -21.91 -19.13
N ASP A 299 17.88 -22.34 -17.87
CA ASP A 299 17.03 -21.91 -16.76
C ASP A 299 17.22 -20.43 -16.38
N THR A 300 18.39 -19.82 -16.61
CA THR A 300 18.60 -18.39 -16.23
C THR A 300 17.80 -17.44 -17.10
N TYR A 301 17.57 -17.79 -18.37
CA TYR A 301 16.81 -16.95 -19.28
C TYR A 301 15.33 -16.82 -18.88
N TYR A 302 14.71 -17.92 -18.43
CA TYR A 302 13.31 -17.91 -18.01
C TYR A 302 13.08 -17.18 -16.69
N GLU A 303 14.00 -17.33 -15.73
CA GLU A 303 13.94 -16.61 -14.45
C GLU A 303 14.08 -15.09 -14.67
N ASP A 304 14.98 -14.67 -15.56
CA ASP A 304 15.16 -13.26 -15.92
C ASP A 304 13.88 -12.69 -16.57
N ASP A 305 13.31 -13.38 -17.56
CA ASP A 305 12.06 -12.97 -18.24
C ASP A 305 10.87 -12.92 -17.26
N PHE A 306 10.77 -13.89 -16.34
CA PHE A 306 9.73 -13.91 -15.31
C PHE A 306 9.88 -12.75 -14.33
N SER A 307 11.10 -12.45 -13.89
CA SER A 307 11.38 -11.34 -12.99
C SER A 307 11.06 -9.98 -13.62
N GLN A 308 11.38 -9.80 -14.91
CA GLN A 308 11.02 -8.59 -15.65
C GLN A 308 9.50 -8.46 -15.79
N SER A 309 8.81 -9.55 -16.11
CA SER A 309 7.34 -9.56 -16.20
C SER A 309 6.68 -9.21 -14.88
N ALA A 310 7.23 -9.70 -13.75
CA ALA A 310 6.75 -9.36 -12.42
C ALA A 310 6.95 -7.87 -12.09
N GLN A 311 8.13 -7.31 -12.38
CA GLN A 311 8.41 -5.88 -12.19
C GLN A 311 7.50 -4.99 -13.05
N LEU A 312 7.26 -5.36 -14.31
CA LEU A 312 6.34 -4.63 -15.19
C LEU A 312 4.92 -4.60 -14.62
N ARG A 313 4.42 -5.74 -14.15
CA ARG A 313 3.10 -5.84 -13.53
C ARG A 313 3.00 -5.01 -12.25
N ASP A 314 4.04 -5.05 -11.42
CA ASP A 314 4.06 -4.29 -10.16
C ASP A 314 4.15 -2.77 -10.42
N ARG A 315 4.87 -2.36 -11.48
CA ARG A 315 4.89 -0.97 -11.95
C ARG A 315 3.54 -0.52 -12.47
N GLU A 316 2.91 -1.31 -13.34
CA GLU A 316 1.58 -1.02 -13.89
C GLU A 316 0.54 -0.89 -12.78
N ALA A 317 0.60 -1.77 -11.78
CA ALA A 317 -0.28 -1.70 -10.62
C ALA A 317 -0.10 -0.40 -9.81
N LEU A 318 1.14 0.09 -9.66
CA LEU A 318 1.41 1.38 -9.01
C LEU A 318 0.89 2.55 -9.85
N GLU A 319 1.11 2.53 -11.16
CA GLU A 319 0.65 3.56 -12.08
C GLU A 319 -0.88 3.63 -12.11
N LEU A 320 -1.56 2.49 -12.04
CA LEU A 320 -3.01 2.40 -11.95
C LEU A 320 -3.54 3.00 -10.63
N VAL A 321 -2.82 2.80 -9.53
CA VAL A 321 -3.20 3.35 -8.22
C VAL A 321 -3.00 4.87 -8.17
N PHE A 322 -1.83 5.35 -8.57
CA PHE A 322 -1.49 6.78 -8.50
C PHE A 322 -2.05 7.61 -9.67
N GLY A 323 -2.42 6.95 -10.77
CA GLY A 323 -2.81 7.57 -12.05
C GLY A 323 -1.63 8.15 -12.84
N VAL A 324 -0.41 8.13 -12.30
CA VAL A 324 0.82 8.66 -12.92
C VAL A 324 2.03 7.83 -12.49
N PRO A 325 3.10 7.77 -13.31
CA PRO A 325 4.38 7.19 -12.92
C PRO A 325 4.90 7.80 -11.63
N LEU A 326 5.39 6.97 -10.71
CA LEU A 326 5.91 7.42 -9.42
C LEU A 326 7.01 8.50 -9.54
N PRO A 327 7.97 8.42 -10.49
CA PRO A 327 8.98 9.47 -10.67
C PRO A 327 8.42 10.84 -11.08
N ASN A 328 7.20 10.88 -11.63
CA ASN A 328 6.53 12.13 -12.02
C ASN A 328 5.86 12.81 -10.84
N ILE A 329 5.66 12.11 -9.72
CA ILE A 329 5.05 12.67 -8.51
C ILE A 329 6.07 13.60 -7.84
N PRO A 330 5.76 14.89 -7.65
CA PRO A 330 6.67 15.79 -6.96
C PRO A 330 6.95 15.31 -5.54
N VAL A 331 8.23 15.24 -5.17
CA VAL A 331 8.67 14.73 -3.86
C VAL A 331 7.99 15.42 -2.68
N PHE A 332 7.65 16.71 -2.81
CA PHE A 332 6.97 17.44 -1.74
C PHE A 332 5.60 16.82 -1.39
N ILE A 333 4.91 16.19 -2.35
CA ILE A 333 3.65 15.47 -2.10
C ILE A 333 3.92 14.20 -1.31
N SER A 334 4.95 13.44 -1.66
CA SER A 334 5.36 12.28 -0.87
C SER A 334 5.74 12.68 0.55
N CYS A 335 6.45 13.80 0.75
CA CYS A 335 6.72 14.33 2.08
C CYS A 335 5.43 14.70 2.83
N LEU A 336 4.49 15.37 2.16
CA LEU A 336 3.19 15.73 2.72
C LEU A 336 2.39 14.50 3.17
N GLN A 337 2.42 13.44 2.36
CA GLN A 337 1.82 12.12 2.64
C GLN A 337 2.50 11.33 3.77
N ARG A 338 3.70 11.75 4.19
CA ARG A 338 4.30 11.20 5.41
C ARG A 338 3.90 12.04 6.61
N VAL A 339 3.95 13.35 6.48
CA VAL A 339 3.56 14.28 7.54
C VAL A 339 2.10 14.04 7.97
N ASP A 340 1.17 13.90 7.02
CA ASP A 340 -0.25 13.67 7.31
C ASP A 340 -0.49 12.34 8.04
N ALA A 341 0.16 11.25 7.62
CA ALA A 341 0.06 9.94 8.24
C ALA A 341 0.59 9.95 9.68
N GLN A 342 1.72 10.63 9.91
CA GLN A 342 2.29 10.80 11.25
C GLN A 342 1.35 11.60 12.16
N ILE A 343 0.81 12.73 11.69
CA ILE A 343 -0.11 13.58 12.44
C ILE A 343 -1.42 12.84 12.73
N LEU A 344 -1.98 12.14 11.74
CA LEU A 344 -3.20 11.35 11.89
C LEU A 344 -2.99 10.24 12.92
N SER A 345 -1.91 9.47 12.80
CA SER A 345 -1.59 8.34 13.69
C SER A 345 -1.38 8.81 15.13
N LEU A 346 -0.79 10.00 15.33
CA LEU A 346 -0.74 10.67 16.63
C LEU A 346 -2.13 11.04 17.15
N GLY A 347 -2.93 11.72 16.34
CA GLY A 347 -4.30 12.13 16.69
C GLY A 347 -5.20 10.95 17.06
N LEU A 348 -5.19 9.87 16.27
CA LEU A 348 -5.93 8.65 16.56
C LEU A 348 -5.45 8.02 17.88
N THR A 349 -4.14 8.01 18.16
CA THR A 349 -3.61 7.51 19.44
C THR A 349 -4.07 8.35 20.63
N LEU A 350 -4.16 9.68 20.49
CA LEU A 350 -4.74 10.56 21.50
C LEU A 350 -6.24 10.30 21.72
N LEU A 351 -7.00 10.02 20.65
CA LEU A 351 -8.42 9.69 20.73
C LEU A 351 -8.70 8.32 21.36
N VAL A 352 -7.93 7.30 20.98
CA VAL A 352 -8.04 5.96 21.59
C VAL A 352 -7.65 6.02 23.07
N SER A 353 -6.59 6.75 23.40
CA SER A 353 -6.13 6.84 24.78
C SER A 353 -7.11 7.59 25.68
N ILE A 354 -7.76 8.66 25.22
CA ILE A 354 -8.79 9.32 26.04
C ILE A 354 -10.00 8.41 26.27
N ALA A 355 -10.38 7.60 25.27
CA ALA A 355 -11.44 6.59 25.43
C ALA A 355 -11.04 5.51 26.45
N TYR A 356 -9.75 5.18 26.56
CA TYR A 356 -9.24 4.24 27.55
C TYR A 356 -9.16 4.85 28.96
N VAL A 357 -8.58 6.03 29.08
CA VAL A 357 -8.16 6.63 30.34
C VAL A 357 -9.31 7.32 31.08
N SER A 358 -10.36 7.75 30.37
CA SER A 358 -11.55 8.38 30.98
C SER A 358 -12.38 7.38 31.80
N THR A 359 -12.00 7.13 33.05
CA THR A 359 -12.71 6.20 33.96
C THR A 359 -14.10 6.68 34.36
N ASP A 360 -14.33 7.99 34.33
CA ASP A 360 -15.59 8.60 34.75
C ASP A 360 -16.70 8.46 33.70
N ARG A 361 -16.34 8.05 32.48
CA ARG A 361 -17.31 7.85 31.40
C ARG A 361 -17.83 6.41 31.46
N PRO A 362 -19.15 6.20 31.29
CA PRO A 362 -19.71 4.85 31.16
C PRO A 362 -19.05 4.10 30.00
N LEU A 363 -18.97 2.77 30.14
CA LEU A 363 -18.34 1.88 29.16
C LEU A 363 -18.91 2.07 27.75
N GLU A 364 -20.21 2.35 27.64
CA GLU A 364 -20.91 2.61 26.38
C GLU A 364 -20.34 3.82 25.62
N ILE A 365 -20.06 4.92 26.32
CA ILE A 365 -19.48 6.12 25.70
C ILE A 365 -18.04 5.85 25.26
N ARG A 366 -17.27 5.10 26.06
CA ARG A 366 -15.90 4.72 25.71
C ARG A 366 -15.86 3.83 24.47
N ALA A 367 -16.76 2.84 24.41
CA ALA A 367 -16.92 1.96 23.25
C ALA A 367 -17.38 2.74 22.01
N LEU A 368 -18.27 3.73 22.16
CA LEU A 368 -18.70 4.60 21.08
C LEU A 368 -17.54 5.41 20.50
N ILE A 369 -16.72 6.05 21.36
CA ILE A 369 -15.54 6.82 20.90
C ILE A 369 -14.57 5.90 20.15
N PHE A 370 -14.28 4.72 20.70
CA PHE A 370 -13.40 3.75 20.06
C PHE A 370 -13.96 3.26 18.72
N GLY A 371 -15.26 2.95 18.66
CA GLY A 371 -15.95 2.58 17.43
C GLY A 371 -15.93 3.69 16.37
N LEU A 372 -16.07 4.96 16.79
CA LEU A 372 -15.95 6.12 15.91
C LEU A 372 -14.53 6.24 15.34
N VAL A 373 -13.51 6.01 16.15
CA VAL A 373 -12.11 6.00 15.70
C VAL A 373 -11.87 4.92 14.63
N ILE A 374 -12.34 3.68 14.88
CA ILE A 374 -12.24 2.60 13.88
C ILE A 374 -12.98 2.97 12.59
N LEU A 375 -14.19 3.53 12.72
CA LEU A 375 -15.00 3.94 11.58
C LEU A 375 -14.30 5.04 10.78
N LEU A 376 -13.80 6.08 11.45
CA LEU A 376 -13.08 7.20 10.83
C LEU A 376 -11.84 6.71 10.09
N HIS A 377 -11.01 5.88 10.73
CA HIS A 377 -9.80 5.36 10.11
C HIS A 377 -10.12 4.43 8.93
N SER A 378 -11.16 3.59 9.05
CA SER A 378 -11.59 2.71 7.95
C SER A 378 -12.14 3.51 6.77
N LEU A 379 -12.98 4.50 7.02
CA LEU A 379 -13.50 5.39 5.99
C LEU A 379 -12.37 6.13 5.28
N LEU A 380 -11.39 6.64 6.02
CA LEU A 380 -10.25 7.31 5.42
C LEU A 380 -9.43 6.36 4.53
N THR A 381 -9.19 5.13 4.98
CA THR A 381 -8.48 4.10 4.19
C THR A 381 -9.22 3.78 2.89
N VAL A 382 -10.55 3.61 2.95
CA VAL A 382 -11.39 3.31 1.76
C VAL A 382 -11.46 4.51 0.82
N VAL A 383 -11.68 5.72 1.37
CA VAL A 383 -11.70 6.96 0.58
C VAL A 383 -10.36 7.16 -0.09
N TRP A 384 -9.24 6.92 0.60
CA TRP A 384 -7.92 7.05 0.00
C TRP A 384 -7.74 6.06 -1.16
N ALA A 385 -8.13 4.80 -0.98
CA ALA A 385 -8.04 3.78 -2.04
C ALA A 385 -8.88 4.13 -3.28
N GLU A 386 -10.09 4.66 -3.10
CA GLU A 386 -11.02 4.97 -4.21
C GLU A 386 -10.78 6.33 -4.86
N LEU A 387 -10.36 7.34 -4.08
CA LEU A 387 -10.28 8.73 -4.52
C LEU A 387 -8.94 9.04 -5.21
N LEU A 388 -7.88 8.34 -4.82
CA LEU A 388 -6.53 8.50 -5.39
C LEU A 388 -6.51 8.35 -6.92
N PRO A 389 -7.03 7.27 -7.53
CA PRO A 389 -7.01 7.11 -8.99
C PRO A 389 -7.95 8.08 -9.73
N ARG A 390 -8.99 8.61 -9.06
CA ARG A 390 -10.04 9.42 -9.72
C ARG A 390 -9.76 10.91 -9.69
N VAL A 391 -9.22 11.41 -8.58
CA VAL A 391 -9.07 12.85 -8.31
C VAL A 391 -7.60 13.28 -8.42
N GLY A 392 -6.69 12.32 -8.34
CA GLY A 392 -5.26 12.56 -8.38
C GLY A 392 -4.67 12.83 -6.99
N ILE A 393 -3.38 12.50 -6.86
CA ILE A 393 -2.66 12.47 -5.59
C ILE A 393 -2.64 13.81 -4.86
N HIS A 394 -2.55 14.94 -5.57
CA HIS A 394 -2.41 16.26 -4.97
C HIS A 394 -3.59 16.63 -4.08
N ILE A 395 -4.81 16.57 -4.64
CA ILE A 395 -6.03 16.97 -3.93
C ILE A 395 -6.27 16.04 -2.75
N VAL A 396 -6.06 14.73 -2.94
CA VAL A 396 -6.22 13.73 -1.89
C VAL A 396 -5.25 13.99 -0.73
N SER A 397 -3.99 14.31 -1.01
CA SER A 397 -2.98 14.61 0.02
C SER A 397 -3.26 15.88 0.81
N TYR A 398 -3.80 16.93 0.20
CA TYR A 398 -4.19 18.13 0.95
C TYR A 398 -5.44 17.86 1.81
N ALA A 399 -6.43 17.14 1.27
CA ALA A 399 -7.64 16.78 2.01
C ALA A 399 -7.32 15.87 3.20
N SER A 400 -6.46 14.86 3.03
CA SER A 400 -6.03 13.97 4.12
C SER A 400 -5.29 14.73 5.20
N LEU A 401 -4.45 15.71 4.84
CA LEU A 401 -3.77 16.56 5.81
C LEU A 401 -4.75 17.37 6.68
N PHE A 402 -5.82 17.93 6.10
CA PHE A 402 -6.83 18.64 6.89
C PHE A 402 -7.55 17.72 7.88
N VAL A 403 -7.89 16.50 7.45
CA VAL A 403 -8.49 15.49 8.33
C VAL A 403 -7.52 15.07 9.43
N ALA A 404 -6.24 14.87 9.10
CA ALA A 404 -5.18 14.55 10.05
C ALA A 404 -5.02 15.65 11.11
N LEU A 405 -4.92 16.92 10.69
CA LEU A 405 -4.84 18.07 11.59
C LEU A 405 -6.08 18.19 12.48
N GLY A 406 -7.28 18.04 11.91
CA GLY A 406 -8.53 18.05 12.68
C GLY A 406 -8.56 16.95 13.74
N THR A 407 -8.12 15.74 13.39
CA THR A 407 -8.03 14.60 14.31
C THR A 407 -7.00 14.86 15.41
N PHE A 408 -5.84 15.42 15.05
CA PHE A 408 -4.77 15.74 15.98
C PHE A 408 -5.19 16.83 16.99
N PHE A 409 -5.72 17.96 16.52
CA PHE A 409 -6.22 19.02 17.39
C PHE A 409 -7.43 18.59 18.20
N GLY A 410 -8.32 17.77 17.64
CA GLY A 410 -9.42 17.17 18.38
C GLY A 410 -8.91 16.27 19.53
N GLY A 411 -7.87 15.49 19.27
CA GLY A 411 -7.16 14.72 20.29
C GLY A 411 -6.55 15.61 21.38
N LEU A 412 -5.80 16.65 20.99
CA LEU A 412 -5.21 17.61 21.94
C LEU A 412 -6.26 18.33 22.78
N ALA A 413 -7.37 18.78 22.17
CA ALA A 413 -8.46 19.44 22.86
C ALA A 413 -9.09 18.53 23.92
N LEU A 414 -9.30 17.25 23.59
CA LEU A 414 -9.84 16.28 24.54
C LEU A 414 -8.87 15.96 25.69
N TRP A 415 -7.58 16.21 25.51
CA TRP A 415 -6.55 16.12 26.55
C TRP A 415 -6.31 17.45 27.30
N GLY A 416 -7.11 18.49 27.04
CA GLY A 416 -6.94 19.81 27.67
C GLY A 416 -5.66 20.53 27.27
N ALA A 417 -4.99 20.09 26.19
CA ALA A 417 -3.68 20.58 25.80
C ALA A 417 -3.71 21.92 25.04
N LEU A 418 -4.92 22.39 24.68
CA LEU A 418 -5.16 23.66 23.98
C LEU A 418 -5.69 24.77 24.91
N GLU A 419 -5.99 24.44 26.17
CA GLU A 419 -6.32 25.40 27.24
C GLU A 419 -5.03 25.91 27.87
#